data_AF-A0A371X718-F1
#
_entry.id   AF-A0A371X718-F1
#
_cell.length_a   1.000
_cell.length_b   1.000
_cell.length_c   1.000
_cell.angle_alpha   90.00
_cell.angle_beta   90.00
_cell.angle_gamma   90.00
#
_symmetry.space_group_name_H-M   'P 1'
#
loop_
_entity.id
_entity.type
_entity.pdbx_description
1 polymer ?
#
loop_
_entity_poly.entity_id
_entity_poly.type
_entity_poly.pdbx_seq_one_letter_code
_entity_poly.pdbx_strand_id
1 'polypeptide(L)' 'MFAGGPFVLIRDGVEIARHPHRITCVMEAIDRKLAVRNPNGTALVEGVEIRPVQSTPQQH' A
#
# COMPACT_ATOMS: atom_id res chain seq x y z
N MET A 1 -9.19 9.99 -15.55
CA MET A 1 -9.30 8.61 -15.06
C MET A 1 -7.91 8.18 -14.61
N PHE A 2 -7.68 8.00 -13.30
CA PHE A 2 -6.36 7.57 -12.81
C PHE A 2 -6.20 6.07 -13.06
N ALA A 3 -5.37 5.73 -14.04
CA ALA A 3 -5.03 4.36 -14.43
C ALA A 3 -4.03 3.73 -13.44
N GLY A 4 -4.42 3.64 -12.17
CA GLY A 4 -3.71 2.85 -11.17
C GLY A 4 -4.71 1.86 -10.59
N GLY A 5 -4.48 0.57 -10.82
CA GLY A 5 -5.25 -0.49 -10.17
C GLY A 5 -5.18 -0.39 -8.64
N PRO A 6 -5.98 -1.19 -7.92
CA PRO A 6 -5.99 -1.14 -6.46
C PRO A 6 -4.58 -1.39 -5.90
N PHE A 7 -4.28 -0.78 -4.76
CA PHE A 7 -3.06 -0.98 -3.98
C PHE A 7 -3.39 -1.80 -2.75
N VAL A 8 -2.45 -2.66 -2.33
CA VAL A 8 -2.56 -3.47 -1.12
C VAL A 8 -1.52 -3.02 -0.11
N LEU A 9 -1.92 -2.93 1.16
CA LEU A 9 -1.04 -2.78 2.30
C LEU A 9 -0.74 -4.19 2.83
N ILE A 10 0.53 -4.55 2.83
CA ILE A 10 1.02 -5.87 3.22
C ILE A 10 1.84 -5.70 4.50
N ARG A 11 1.66 -6.61 5.45
CA ARG A 11 2.51 -6.74 6.64
C ARG A 11 2.98 -8.18 6.76
N ASP A 12 4.29 -8.39 6.80
CA ASP A 12 4.92 -9.71 6.95
C ASP A 12 4.42 -10.72 5.91
N GLY A 13 4.18 -10.24 4.67
CA GLY A 13 3.66 -11.04 3.56
C GLY A 13 2.14 -11.21 3.51
N VAL A 14 1.40 -10.70 4.50
CA VAL A 14 -0.07 -10.81 4.57
C VAL A 14 -0.74 -9.51 4.15
N GLU A 15 -1.71 -9.56 3.24
CA GLU A 15 -2.55 -8.42 2.88
C GLU A 15 -3.45 -8.05 4.07
N ILE A 16 -3.29 -6.82 4.59
CA ILE A 16 -4.04 -6.32 5.75
C ILE A 16 -5.01 -5.18 5.41
N ALA A 17 -4.90 -4.60 4.21
CA ALA A 17 -5.84 -3.64 3.64
C ALA A 17 -5.68 -3.53 2.12
N ARG A 18 -6.75 -3.09 1.44
CA ARG A 18 -6.77 -2.84 0.00
C ARG A 18 -7.52 -1.56 -0.30
N HIS A 19 -6.93 -0.71 -1.14
CA HIS A 19 -7.50 0.58 -1.49
C HIS A 19 -7.40 0.88 -2.98
N PRO A 20 -8.30 1.71 -3.54
CA PRO A 20 -8.22 2.13 -4.92
C PRO A 20 -7.00 3.03 -5.22
N HIS A 21 -6.42 3.67 -4.20
CA HIS A 21 -5.33 4.62 -4.36
C HIS A 21 -4.19 4.36 -3.37
N ARG A 22 -2.95 4.54 -3.83
CA ARG A 22 -1.75 4.37 -2.99
C ARG A 22 -1.78 5.27 -1.76
N ILE A 23 -2.23 6.52 -1.90
CA ILE A 23 -2.27 7.47 -0.79
C ILE A 23 -3.17 6.99 0.33
N THR A 24 -4.26 6.28 0.02
CA THR A 24 -5.17 5.71 1.01
C THR A 24 -4.48 4.60 1.80
N CYS A 25 -3.70 3.73 1.16
CA CYS A 25 -2.87 2.76 1.88
C CYS A 25 -1.83 3.44 2.79
N VAL A 26 -1.25 4.56 2.35
CA VAL A 26 -0.28 5.32 3.16
C VAL A 26 -0.97 5.93 4.39
N MET A 27 -2.14 6.55 4.21
CA MET A 27 -2.90 7.12 5.33
C MET A 27 -3.31 6.06 6.34
N GLU A 28 -3.76 4.90 5.86
CA GLU A 28 -4.10 3.78 6.75
C GLU A 28 -2.86 3.20 7.45
N ALA A 29 -1.72 3.13 6.78
CA ALA A 29 -0.46 2.73 7.42
C ALA A 29 -0.07 3.70 8.54
N ILE A 30 -0.27 5.01 8.36
CA ILE A 30 -0.05 6.00 9.42
C ILE A 30 -1.03 5.79 10.58
N ASP A 31 -2.32 5.65 10.29
CA ASP A 31 -3.38 5.46 11.30
C ASP A 31 -3.13 4.19 12.15
N ARG A 32 -2.70 3.11 11.49
CA ARG A 32 -2.35 1.83 12.14
C ARG A 32 -0.96 1.84 12.79
N LYS A 33 -0.23 2.96 12.80
CA LYS A 33 1.16 3.08 13.31
C LYS A 33 2.15 2.13 12.61
N LEU A 34 1.87 1.80 11.35
CA LEU A 34 2.71 1.02 10.43
C LEU A 34 3.54 1.92 9.50
N ALA A 35 3.40 3.23 9.64
CA ALA A 35 4.20 4.22 8.95
C ALA A 35 4.48 5.41 9.87
N VAL A 36 5.65 6.02 9.72
CA VAL A 36 6.08 7.20 10.46
C VAL A 36 6.24 8.35 9.48
N ARG A 37 5.62 9.49 9.82
CA ARG A 37 5.80 10.74 9.08
C ARG A 37 7.05 11.45 9.59
N ASN A 38 8.00 11.66 8.67
CA ASN A 38 9.24 12.39 8.90
C ASN A 38 9.25 13.67 8.04
N PRO A 39 10.16 14.63 8.31
CA PRO A 39 10.29 15.83 7.48
C PRO A 39 10.53 15.54 5.99
N ASN A 40 11.15 14.40 5.68
CA ASN A 40 11.51 13.99 4.32
C ASN A 40 10.43 13.14 3.63
N GLY A 41 9.30 12.86 4.28
CA GLY A 41 8.23 12.03 3.74
C GLY A 41 7.67 11.01 4.73
N THR A 42 7.01 9.98 4.23
CA THR A 42 6.46 8.89 5.06
C THR A 42 7.30 7.63 4.86
N ALA A 43 7.82 7.07 5.95
CA ALA A 43 8.55 5.82 5.96
C ALA A 43 7.63 4.71 6.50
N LEU A 44 7.59 3.55 5.82
CA LEU A 44 6.92 2.36 6.34
C LEU A 44 7.80 1.69 7.39
N VAL A 45 7.20 1.06 8.40
CA VAL A 45 7.95 0.23 9.34
C VAL A 45 8.45 -1.04 8.65
N GLU A 46 9.44 -1.69 9.26
CA GLU A 46 9.98 -2.96 8.76
C GLU A 46 8.86 -4.01 8.59
N GLY A 47 8.93 -4.78 7.51
CA GLY A 47 7.91 -5.79 7.17
C GLY A 47 6.63 -5.24 6.55
N VAL A 48 6.49 -3.91 6.39
CA VAL A 48 5.31 -3.28 5.79
C VAL A 48 5.59 -2.79 4.38
N GLU A 49 4.73 -3.17 3.45
CA GLU A 49 4.86 -2.85 2.04
C GLU A 49 3.55 -2.35 1.44
N ILE A 50 3.64 -1.47 0.45
CA ILE A 50 2.50 -1.07 -0.37
C ILE A 50 2.79 -1.47 -1.81
N ARG A 51 2.02 -2.40 -2.36
CA ARG A 51 2.18 -2.90 -3.73
C ARG A 51 0.94 -2.61 -4.57
N PRO A 52 1.08 -2.30 -5.88
CA PRO A 52 -0.06 -2.36 -6.78
C PRO A 52 -0.52 -3.82 -6.90
N VAL A 53 -1.82 -4.05 -6.93
CA VAL A 53 -2.39 -5.32 -7.37
C VAL A 53 -2.05 -5.42 -8.85
N GLN A 54 -1.05 -6.22 -9.20
CA GLN A 54 -0.85 -6.61 -10.58
C GLN A 54 -2.08 -7.42 -10.96
N SER A 55 -2.92 -6.87 -11.84
CA SER A 55 -3.80 -7.69 -12.66
C SER A 55 -2.87 -8.66 -13.37
N THR A 56 -2.87 -9.92 -12.95
CA THR A 56 -2.26 -10.99 -13.73
C THR A 56 -2.74 -10.80 -15.17
N PRO A 57 -1.86 -10.67 -16.17
CA PRO A 57 -2.32 -10.75 -17.54
C PRO A 57 -2.95 -12.13 -17.68
N GLN A 58 -4.28 -12.16 -17.77
CA GLN A 58 -5.01 -13.35 -18.12
C GLN A 58 -4.59 -13.65 -19.56
N GLN A 59 -3.54 -14.48 -19.71
CA GLN A 59 -3.15 -14.98 -21.01
C GLN A 59 -4.34 -15.78 -21.54
N HIS A 60 -4.92 -15.27 -22.62
CA HIS A 60 -5.93 -15.96 -23.41
C HIS A 60 -5.25 -16.50 -24.67
#